data_AF-A0A919QZ16-F1
#
_entry.id   AF-A0A919QZ16-F1
#
_cell.length_a   1.000
_cell.length_b   1.000
_cell.length_c   1.000
_cell.angle_alpha   90.00
_cell.angle_beta   90.00
_cell.angle_gamma   90.00
#
_symmetry.space_group_name_H-M   'P 1'
#
loop_
_entity.id
_entity.type
_entity.pdbx_description
1 polymer ?
#
loop_
_entity_poly.entity_id
_entity_poly.type
_entity_poly.pdbx_seq_one_letter_code
_entity_poly.pdbx_strand_id
1 'polypeptide(L)'
;MSDRASQPAERRDDGRHALRLAAELRTRMERWLDRHRVASTPVISPYVDRAGEPKVLIRLDAHAALAMIVEFEEQQRHPATPGDRAARQVRIWPPEHQAPGA
;
A
#
# COMPACT_ATOMS: atom_id res chain seq x y z
N MET A 1 -20.13 -15.68 27.15
CA MET A 1 -20.94 -15.92 25.93
C MET A 1 -21.11 -14.60 25.20
N SER A 2 -20.06 -14.15 24.50
CA SER A 2 -20.08 -12.98 23.60
C SER A 2 -19.17 -13.30 22.41
N ASP A 3 -19.34 -12.60 21.28
CA ASP A 3 -18.48 -12.65 20.06
C ASP A 3 -18.74 -13.66 18.96
N ARG A 4 -20.01 -13.83 18.55
CA ARG A 4 -20.32 -14.32 17.18
C ARG A 4 -20.96 -13.26 16.28
N ALA A 5 -21.50 -12.19 16.85
CA ALA A 5 -22.18 -11.12 16.10
C ALA A 5 -21.21 -10.02 15.60
N SER A 6 -20.04 -9.84 16.22
CA SER A 6 -19.05 -8.81 15.87
C SER A 6 -18.16 -9.19 14.67
N GLN A 7 -17.81 -10.47 14.53
CA GLN A 7 -16.90 -10.98 13.49
C GLN A 7 -17.30 -10.77 12.00
N PRO A 8 -18.58 -10.76 11.59
CA PRO A 8 -18.94 -10.53 10.19
C PRO A 8 -18.87 -9.05 9.76
N ALA A 9 -18.94 -8.11 10.71
CA ALA A 9 -18.85 -6.67 10.43
C ALA A 9 -17.39 -6.25 10.25
N GLU A 10 -16.51 -6.64 11.18
CA GLU A 10 -15.06 -6.36 11.12
C GLU A 10 -14.43 -6.92 9.85
N ARG A 11 -14.71 -8.18 9.49
CA ARG A 11 -14.23 -8.78 8.22
C ARG A 11 -14.72 -8.04 6.96
N ARG A 12 -15.90 -7.41 7.01
CA ARG A 12 -16.41 -6.59 5.90
C ARG A 12 -15.68 -5.25 5.83
N ASP A 13 -15.32 -4.67 6.97
CA ASP A 13 -14.50 -3.47 7.03
C ASP A 13 -13.08 -3.72 6.51
N ASP A 14 -12.44 -4.81 6.93
CA ASP A 14 -11.10 -5.20 6.47
C ASP A 14 -11.06 -5.45 4.95
N GLY A 15 -12.10 -6.11 4.41
CA GLY A 15 -12.25 -6.31 2.98
C GLY A 15 -12.41 -5.00 2.20
N ARG A 16 -13.21 -4.05 2.72
CA ARG A 16 -13.31 -2.69 2.16
C ARG A 16 -11.98 -1.95 2.23
N HIS A 17 -11.22 -2.15 3.30
CA HIS A 17 -9.91 -1.54 3.48
C HIS A 17 -8.92 -2.05 2.44
N ALA A 18 -8.84 -3.36 2.24
CA ALA A 18 -7.98 -3.97 1.22
C ALA A 18 -8.34 -3.47 -0.20
N LEU A 19 -9.63 -3.38 -0.52
CA LEU A 19 -10.11 -2.86 -1.81
C LEU A 19 -9.68 -1.41 -2.05
N ARG A 20 -9.87 -0.53 -1.06
CA ARG A 20 -9.45 0.87 -1.14
C ARG A 20 -7.94 0.99 -1.33
N LEU A 21 -7.18 0.21 -0.56
CA LEU A 21 -5.72 0.17 -0.66
C LEU A 21 -5.26 -0.28 -2.05
N ALA A 22 -5.85 -1.34 -2.60
CA ALA A 22 -5.50 -1.84 -3.93
C ALA A 22 -5.82 -0.84 -5.05
N ALA A 23 -7.00 -0.20 -5.01
CA ALA A 23 -7.39 0.80 -6.01
C ALA A 23 -6.45 2.02 -6.01
N GLU A 24 -6.12 2.50 -4.82
CA GLU A 24 -5.24 3.65 -4.68
C GLU A 24 -3.80 3.32 -5.09
N LEU A 25 -3.29 2.15 -4.68
CA LEU A 25 -1.97 1.68 -5.08
C LEU A 25 -1.88 1.52 -6.60
N ARG A 26 -2.93 0.98 -7.24
CA ARG A 26 -2.98 0.83 -8.70
C ARG A 26 -2.84 2.18 -9.39
N THR A 27 -3.65 3.14 -8.97
CA THR A 27 -3.64 4.51 -9.53
C THR A 27 -2.28 5.19 -9.35
N ARG A 28 -1.59 4.95 -8.23
CA ARG A 28 -0.24 5.49 -7.99
C ARG A 28 0.81 4.80 -8.84
N MET A 29 0.76 3.47 -8.95
CA MET A 29 1.72 2.68 -9.73
C MET A 29 1.59 2.94 -11.23
N GLU A 30 0.38 3.01 -11.78
CA GLU A 30 0.14 3.37 -13.18
C GLU A 30 0.75 4.75 -13.49
N ARG A 31 0.47 5.76 -12.64
CA ARG A 31 1.08 7.09 -12.79
C ARG A 31 2.60 7.07 -12.67
N TRP A 32 3.17 6.21 -11.83
CA TRP A 32 4.62 6.08 -11.71
C TRP A 32 5.22 5.45 -12.97
N LEU A 33 4.63 4.37 -13.48
CA LEU A 33 5.08 3.68 -14.71
C LEU A 33 5.01 4.61 -15.92
N ASP A 34 3.92 5.37 -16.06
CA ASP A 34 3.75 6.36 -17.13
C ASP A 34 4.86 7.42 -17.10
N ARG A 35 5.19 7.97 -15.91
CA ARG A 35 6.28 8.95 -15.76
C ARG A 35 7.64 8.39 -16.16
N HIS A 36 7.87 7.10 -15.95
CA HIS A 36 9.12 6.43 -16.29
C HIS A 36 9.09 5.81 -17.70
N ARG A 37 8.02 6.07 -18.48
CA ARG A 37 7.81 5.54 -19.84
C ARG A 37 7.91 4.01 -19.91
N VAL A 38 7.51 3.34 -18.82
CA VAL A 38 7.47 1.88 -18.76
C VAL A 38 6.08 1.43 -19.23
N ALA A 39 6.02 0.84 -20.42
CA ALA A 39 4.78 0.30 -20.97
C ALA A 39 4.42 -1.04 -20.29
N SER A 40 3.87 -0.97 -19.09
CA SER A 40 3.41 -2.13 -18.30
C SER A 40 2.11 -1.79 -17.56
N THR A 41 1.28 -2.79 -17.30
CA THR A 41 0.06 -2.64 -16.51
C THR A 41 0.16 -3.51 -15.25
N PRO A 42 0.32 -2.91 -14.06
CA PRO A 42 0.47 -3.65 -12.83
C PRO A 42 -0.87 -4.30 -12.46
N VAL A 43 -0.85 -5.57 -12.10
CA VAL A 43 -2.04 -6.24 -11.57
C VAL A 43 -1.96 -6.23 -10.06
N ILE A 44 -2.98 -5.64 -9.43
CA ILE A 44 -3.03 -5.41 -8.00
C ILE A 44 -4.27 -6.10 -7.43
N SER A 45 -4.06 -7.03 -6.50
CA SER A 45 -5.12 -7.86 -5.94
C SER A 45 -5.22 -7.64 -4.43
N PRO A 46 -6.37 -7.17 -3.91
CA PRO A 46 -6.60 -7.07 -2.48
C PRO A 46 -6.78 -8.45 -1.86
N TYR A 47 -6.30 -8.65 -0.63
CA TYR A 47 -6.62 -9.81 0.17
C TYR A 47 -6.60 -9.45 1.65
N VAL A 48 -7.33 -10.21 2.46
CA VAL A 48 -7.25 -10.14 3.92
C VAL A 48 -6.62 -11.45 4.37
N ASP A 49 -5.58 -11.36 5.20
CA ASP A 49 -4.90 -12.56 5.68
C ASP A 49 -5.68 -13.28 6.80
N ARG A 50 -5.09 -14.34 7.35
CA ARG A 50 -5.74 -15.10 8.44
C ARG A 50 -5.85 -14.33 9.76
N ALA A 51 -5.04 -13.29 9.95
CA ALA A 51 -5.09 -12.41 11.12
C ALA A 51 -6.11 -11.28 10.97
N GLY A 52 -6.76 -11.16 9.80
CA GLY A 52 -7.68 -10.05 9.51
C GLY A 52 -6.98 -8.82 8.93
N GLU A 53 -5.68 -8.89 8.65
CA GLU A 53 -4.95 -7.72 8.15
C GLU A 53 -5.22 -7.49 6.65
N PRO A 54 -5.60 -6.26 6.25
CA PRO A 54 -5.70 -5.88 4.85
C PRO A 54 -4.32 -5.85 4.19
N LYS A 55 -4.17 -6.61 3.10
CA LYS A 55 -2.94 -6.71 2.32
C LYS A 55 -3.22 -6.66 0.83
N VAL A 56 -2.16 -6.55 0.04
CA VAL A 56 -2.23 -6.45 -1.41
C VAL A 56 -1.14 -7.30 -2.04
N LEU A 57 -1.48 -8.05 -3.09
CA LEU A 57 -0.54 -8.72 -3.99
C LEU A 57 -0.35 -7.88 -5.24
N ILE A 58 0.90 -7.74 -5.67
CA ILE A 58 1.26 -7.01 -6.88
C ILE A 58 1.92 -8.00 -7.83
N ARG A 59 1.43 -8.05 -9.07
CA ARG A 59 2.06 -8.79 -10.17
C ARG A 59 2.54 -7.79 -11.21
N LEU A 60 3.82 -7.88 -11.53
CA LEU A 60 4.54 -7.05 -12.48
C LEU A 60 5.24 -7.95 -13.51
N ASP A 61 5.47 -7.43 -14.70
CA ASP A 61 6.47 -8.02 -15.59
C ASP A 61 7.89 -7.65 -15.13
N ALA A 62 8.88 -8.35 -15.69
CA ALA A 62 10.28 -8.16 -15.32
C ALA A 62 10.78 -6.73 -15.62
N HIS A 63 10.28 -6.09 -16.67
CA HIS A 63 10.75 -4.76 -17.07
C HIS A 63 10.28 -3.69 -16.06
N ALA A 64 9.01 -3.73 -15.67
CA ALA A 64 8.46 -2.86 -14.63
C ALA A 64 9.13 -3.11 -13.28
N ALA A 65 9.36 -4.37 -12.91
CA ALA A 65 10.05 -4.71 -11.67
C ALA A 65 11.49 -4.15 -11.63
N LEU A 66 12.24 -4.32 -12.72
CA LEU A 66 13.62 -3.80 -12.83
C LEU A 66 13.65 -2.27 -12.76
N ALA A 67 12.75 -1.58 -13.47
CA ALA A 67 12.65 -0.13 -13.40
C ALA A 67 12.40 0.36 -11.97
N MET A 68 11.53 -0.33 -11.21
CA MET A 68 11.27 0.00 -9.81
C MET A 68 12.51 -0.21 -8.92
N ILE A 69 13.24 -1.30 -9.12
CA ILE A 69 14.48 -1.59 -8.37
C ILE A 69 15.50 -0.47 -8.57
N VAL A 70 15.74 -0.07 -9.83
CA VAL A 70 16.68 1.02 -10.14
C VAL A 70 16.27 2.32 -9.46
N GLU A 71 15.00 2.69 -9.52
CA GLU A 71 14.48 3.90 -8.85
C GLU A 71 14.68 3.85 -7.33
N PHE A 72 14.43 2.70 -6.68
CA PHE A 72 14.66 2.54 -5.25
C PHE A 72 16.13 2.65 -4.86
N GLU A 73 17.05 2.20 -5.72
CA GLU A 73 18.48 2.36 -5.50
C GLU A 73 18.92 3.81 -5.67
N GLU A 74 18.44 4.51 -6.70
CA GLU A 74 18.74 5.94 -6.91
C GLU A 74 18.29 6.80 -5.72
N GLN A 75 17.09 6.53 -5.19
CA GLN A 75 16.58 7.21 -3.99
C GLN A 75 17.43 6.97 -2.73
N GLN A 76 18.10 5.82 -2.63
CA GLN A 76 19.01 5.52 -1.52
C GLN A 76 20.36 6.23 -1.68
N ARG A 77 20.88 6.34 -2.91
CA ARG A 77 22.15 7.03 -3.18
C ARG A 77 22.04 8.54 -2.98
N HIS A 78 20.86 9.11 -3.24
CA HIS A 78 20.58 10.54 -3.09
C HIS A 78 19.56 10.76 -1.96
N PRO A 79 19.94 10.54 -0.69
CA PRO A 79 19.03 10.78 0.42
C PRO A 79 18.64 12.25 0.43
N ALA A 80 17.33 12.49 0.42
CA ALA A 80 16.79 13.85 0.43
C ALA A 80 17.39 14.64 1.61
N THR A 81 17.79 15.89 1.34
CA THR A 81 18.30 16.80 2.36
C THR A 81 17.28 16.92 3.50
N PRO A 82 17.70 17.23 4.74
CA PRO A 82 16.81 17.22 5.92
C PRO A 82 15.49 18.01 5.75
N GLY A 83 15.44 19.02 4.87
CA GLY A 83 14.21 19.77 4.54
C GLY A 83 13.14 18.96 3.79
N ASP A 84 13.52 17.94 3.01
CA ASP A 84 12.60 17.08 2.26
C ASP A 84 12.06 15.90 3.09
N ARG A 85 12.74 15.56 4.20
CA ARG A 85 12.33 14.44 5.09
C ARG A 85 11.03 14.71 5.83
N ALA A 86 10.72 15.97 6.16
CA ALA A 86 9.46 16.33 6.80
C ALA A 86 8.24 16.13 5.86
N ALA A 87 8.44 16.26 4.54
CA ALA A 87 7.39 16.02 3.53
C ALA A 87 7.23 14.53 3.16
N ARG A 88 8.29 13.73 3.37
CA ARG A 88 8.34 12.28 3.10
C ARG A 88 8.06 11.41 4.34
N GLN A 89 7.45 11.97 5.39
CA GLN A 89 6.85 11.12 6.42
C GLN A 89 5.73 10.34 5.73
N VAL A 90 6.07 9.13 5.28
CA VAL A 90 5.11 8.14 4.79
C VAL A 90 4.07 8.07 5.89
N ARG A 91 2.88 8.61 5.63
CA ARG A 91 1.69 8.26 6.40
C ARG A 91 1.54 6.76 6.23
N ILE A 92 2.21 5.99 7.08
CA ILE A 92 1.96 4.57 7.25
C ILE A 92 0.50 4.51 7.71
N TRP A 93 -0.38 4.26 6.75
CA TRP A 93 -1.77 3.92 6.99
C TRP A 93 -1.79 2.52 7.66
N PRO A 94 -2.66 2.26 8.66
CA PRO A 94 -3.85 3.03 9.04
C PRO A 94 -3.69 3.86 10.33
N PRO A 95 -4.44 4.97 10.48
CA PRO A 95 -4.66 5.65 11.75
C PRO A 95 -5.96 5.13 12.38
N GLU A 96 -5.96 3.94 12.97
CA GLU A 96 -7.06 3.57 13.87
C GLU A 96 -6.64 2.48 14.85
N HIS A 97 -5.92 2.91 15.89
CA HIS A 97 -6.06 2.48 17.28
C HIS A 97 -5.54 3.62 18.17
N GLN A 98 -6.20 4.78 18.15
CA GLN A 98 -6.09 5.67 19.30
C GLN A 98 -6.90 5.00 20.41
N ALA A 99 -6.20 4.31 21.31
CA ALA A 99 -6.80 3.75 22.52
C ALA A 99 -7.57 4.86 23.25
N PRO A 100 -8.76 4.58 23.82
CA PRO A 100 -9.41 5.56 24.68
C PRO A 100 -8.46 5.83 25.85
N GLY A 101 -7.95 7.06 25.90
CA GLY A 101 -7.18 7.56 27.03
C GLY A 101 -8.01 7.44 28.30
N ALA A 102 -7.37 6.91 29.33
CA ALA A 102 -7.84 6.76 30.70
C ALA A 102 -8.27 8.09 31.34
#